data_AF-A0A969MKN5-F1
#
_entry.id   AF-A0A969MKN5-F1
#
_cell.length_a   1.000
_cell.length_b   1.000
_cell.length_c   1.000
_cell.angle_alpha   90.00
_cell.angle_beta   90.00
_cell.angle_gamma   90.00
#
_symmetry.space_group_name_H-M   'P 1'
#
loop_
_entity.id
_entity.type
_entity.pdbx_description
1 polymer ?
#
loop_
_entity_poly.entity_id
_entity_poly.type
_entity_poly.pdbx_seq_one_letter_code
_entity_poly.pdbx_strand_id
1 'polypeptide(L)' 'MQEIYLLTKHGRFDSEYVEQLPVYKRRFHLHLLEKEAKDTKEAYEKEAKKNKTRTVSGVRKR' A
#
# COMPACT_ATOMS: atom_id res chain seq x y z
N MET A 1 7.90 -11.95 -14.94
CA MET A 1 7.24 -10.77 -15.53
C MET A 1 6.35 -10.00 -14.55
N GLN A 2 5.48 -10.65 -13.76
CA GLN A 2 4.61 -9.93 -12.79
C GLN A 2 5.37 -9.12 -11.73
N GLU A 3 6.44 -9.67 -11.14
CA GLU A 3 7.23 -8.98 -10.11
C GLU A 3 7.81 -7.65 -10.62
N ILE A 4 8.35 -7.65 -11.86
CA ILE A 4 8.96 -6.47 -12.49
C ILE A 4 7.89 -5.41 -12.79
N TYR A 5 6.74 -5.83 -13.29
CA TYR A 5 5.60 -4.93 -13.52
C TYR A 5 5.13 -4.24 -12.24
N LEU A 6 4.98 -5.00 -11.14
CA LEU A 6 4.53 -4.46 -9.86
C LEU A 6 5.54 -3.44 -9.30
N LEU A 7 6.84 -3.77 -9.34
CA LEU A 7 7.89 -2.86 -8.87
C LEU A 7 8.02 -1.60 -9.73
N THR A 8 7.90 -1.72 -11.05
CA THR A 8 8.00 -0.55 -11.95
C THR A 8 6.76 0.35 -11.87
N LYS A 9 5.56 -0.23 -11.88
CA LYS A 9 4.29 0.55 -11.86
C LYS A 9 3.95 1.13 -10.49
N HIS A 10 4.15 0.37 -9.42
CA HIS A 10 3.71 0.75 -8.08
C HIS A 10 4.88 1.17 -7.18
N GLY A 11 6.05 0.56 -7.35
CA GLY A 11 7.26 0.93 -6.61
C GLY A 11 8.10 2.03 -7.25
N ARG A 12 7.74 2.51 -8.46
CA ARG A 12 8.48 3.53 -9.24
C ARG A 12 9.95 3.19 -9.46
N PHE A 13 10.29 1.90 -9.45
CA PHE A 13 11.63 1.47 -9.81
C PHE A 13 11.82 1.58 -11.33
N ASP A 14 13.06 1.86 -11.73
CA ASP A 14 13.45 1.81 -13.13
C ASP A 14 13.40 0.35 -13.64
N SER A 15 12.87 0.14 -14.84
CA SER A 15 12.78 -1.19 -15.45
C SER A 15 14.16 -1.81 -15.67
N GLU A 16 15.13 -1.02 -16.14
CA GLU A 16 16.49 -1.52 -16.39
C GLU A 16 17.15 -1.99 -15.10
N TYR A 17 16.95 -1.23 -14.02
CA TYR A 17 17.46 -1.59 -12.69
C TYR A 17 16.84 -2.88 -12.16
N VAL A 18 15.51 -3.04 -12.27
CA VAL A 18 14.81 -4.22 -11.69
C VAL A 18 15.11 -5.50 -12.47
N GLU A 19 15.32 -5.40 -13.78
CA GLU A 19 15.69 -6.54 -14.62
C GLU A 19 17.09 -7.07 -14.27
N GLN A 20 18.03 -6.17 -13.96
CA GLN A 20 19.39 -6.52 -13.53
C GLN A 20 19.46 -7.12 -12.13
N LEU A 21 18.46 -6.89 -11.28
CA LEU A 21 18.46 -7.43 -9.91
C LEU A 21 18.29 -8.96 -9.89
N PRO A 22 18.92 -9.66 -8.92
CA PRO A 22 18.61 -11.05 -8.65
C PRO A 22 17.15 -11.23 -8.19
N VAL A 23 16.57 -12.40 -8.46
CA VAL A 23 15.17 -12.75 -8.10
C VAL A 23 14.89 -12.51 -6.61
N TYR A 24 15.80 -12.91 -5.71
CA TYR A 24 15.58 -12.75 -4.27
C TYR A 24 15.49 -11.28 -3.83
N LYS A 25 16.25 -10.38 -4.48
CA LYS A 25 16.17 -8.94 -4.21
C LYS A 25 14.87 -8.34 -4.72
N ARG A 26 14.43 -8.73 -5.92
CA ARG A 26 13.11 -8.32 -6.44
C ARG A 26 11.99 -8.70 -5.49
N ARG A 27 11.99 -9.95 -5.00
CA ARG A 27 11.00 -10.43 -4.03
C ARG A 27 11.04 -9.69 -2.70
N PHE A 28 12.24 -9.35 -2.23
CA PHE A 28 12.39 -8.54 -1.02
C PHE A 28 11.76 -7.15 -1.20
N HIS A 29 12.04 -6.45 -2.30
CA HIS A 29 11.42 -5.15 -2.58
C HIS A 29 9.90 -5.26 -2.75
N LEU A 30 9.43 -6.33 -3.39
CA LEU A 30 8.00 -6.59 -3.54
C LEU A 30 7.33 -6.76 -2.17
N HIS A 31 7.94 -7.52 -1.27
CA HIS A 31 7.44 -7.73 0.08
C HIS A 31 7.34 -6.42 0.88
N LEU A 32 8.34 -5.54 0.76
CA LEU A 32 8.30 -4.22 1.39
C LEU A 32 7.14 -3.38 0.83
N LEU A 33 6.97 -3.37 -0.49
CA LEU A 33 5.89 -2.64 -1.15
C LEU A 33 4.50 -3.13 -0.70
N GLU A 34 4.31 -4.46 -0.60
CA GLU A 34 3.08 -5.06 -0.11
C GLU A 34 2.79 -4.70 1.34
N LYS A 35 3.83 -4.67 2.18
CA LYS A 35 3.72 -4.28 3.59
C LYS A 35 3.28 -2.82 3.72
N GLU A 36 3.91 -1.91 3.00
CA GLU A 36 3.52 -0.48 3.00
C GLU A 36 2.08 -0.28 2.50
N ALA A 37 1.68 -0.99 1.45
CA ALA A 37 0.31 -0.94 0.93
C ALA A 37 -0.70 -1.45 1.97
N LYS A 38 -0.34 -2.47 2.76
CA LYS A 38 -1.18 -2.99 3.83
C LYS A 38 -1.29 -2.00 4.99
N ASP A 39 -0.16 -1.47 5.46
CA ASP A 39 -0.10 -0.54 6.59
C ASP A 39 -0.88 0.75 6.29
N THR A 40 -0.75 1.28 5.07
CA THR A 40 -1.53 2.44 4.61
C THR A 40 -3.01 2.13 4.55
N LYS A 41 -3.42 1.00 3.99
CA LYS A 41 -4.82 0.58 3.96
C LYS A 41 -5.42 0.47 5.37
N GLU A 42 -4.71 -0.14 6.30
CA GLU A 42 -5.14 -0.24 7.70
C GLU A 42 -5.28 1.14 8.36
N ALA A 43 -4.39 2.09 8.07
CA ALA A 43 -4.49 3.46 8.57
C ALA A 43 -5.74 4.16 8.04
N TYR A 44 -5.99 4.08 6.73
CA TYR A 44 -7.20 4.64 6.11
C TYR A 44 -8.48 4.02 6.68
N GLU A 45 -8.52 2.70 6.88
CA GLU A 45 -9.68 2.03 7.47
C GLU A 45 -9.93 2.47 8.93
N LYS A 46 -8.87 2.65 9.72
CA LYS A 46 -8.97 3.17 11.09
C LYS A 46 -9.52 4.59 11.12
N GLU A 47 -9.06 5.46 10.22
CA GLU A 47 -9.57 6.84 10.11
C GLU A 47 -11.03 6.88 9.63
N ALA A 48 -11.37 6.08 8.62
CA ALA A 48 -12.74 5.97 8.12
C ALA A 48 -13.71 5.54 9.23
N LYS A 49 -13.33 4.55 10.06
CA LYS A 49 -14.12 4.12 11.22
C LYS A 49 -14.30 5.26 12.23
N LYS A 50 -13.23 5.99 12.59
CA LYS A 50 -13.30 7.13 13.53
C LYS A 50 -14.25 8.22 13.04
N ASN A 51 -14.23 8.53 11.74
CA ASN A 51 -15.08 9.56 11.16
C ASN A 51 -16.55 9.12 11.13
N LYS A 52 -16.84 7.84 10.85
CA LYS A 52 -18.21 7.28 10.89
C LYS A 52 -18.83 7.36 12.30
N THR A 53 -18.07 7.14 13.37
CA THR A 53 -18.60 7.28 14.74
C THR A 53 -18.91 8.73 15.11
N ARG A 54 -18.10 9.67 14.62
CA ARG A 54 -18.28 11.12 14.87
C ARG A 54 -19.51 11.71 14.18
N THR A 55 -19.84 11.25 12.98
CA THR A 55 -21.03 11.75 12.27
C THR A 55 -22.34 11.24 12.89
N VAL A 56 -22.35 10.01 13.41
CA VAL A 56 -23.56 9.43 14.04
C VAL A 56 -23.88 10.09 15.38
N SER A 57 -22.89 10.48 16.18
CA SER A 57 -23.12 11.16 17.46
C SER A 57 -23.59 12.61 17.33
N GLY A 58 -23.29 13.29 16.22
CA GLY A 58 -23.77 14.65 15.94
C GLY A 58 -25.24 14.74 15.50
N VAL A 59 -25.83 13.64 15.02
CA VAL A 59 -27.23 13.59 14.57
C VAL A 59 -28.22 13.40 15.73
N ARG A 60 -27.77 12.90 16.89
CA ARG A 60 -28.64 12.54 18.02
C ARG A 60 -29.07 13.73 18.91
N LYS A 61 -28.71 14.96 18.55
CA LYS A 61 -29.17 16.21 19.19
C LYS A 61 -29.88 17.09 18.16
N ARG A 62 -31.08 16.70 17.73
CA ARG A 62 -32.11 17.61 17.21
C ARG A 62 -33.46 17.11 17.67
#